data_AF-A0A976JHX7-F1
#
_entry.id   AF-A0A976JHX7-F1
#
_cell.length_a   1.000
_cell.length_b   1.000
_cell.length_c   1.000
_cell.angle_alpha   90.00
_cell.angle_beta   90.00
_cell.angle_gamma   90.00
#
_symmetry.space_group_name_H-M   'P 1'
#
loop_
_entity.id
_entity.type
_entity.pdbx_description
1 polymer ?
#
loop_
_entity_poly.entity_id
_entity_poly.type
_entity_poly.pdbx_seq_one_letter_code
_entity_poly.pdbx_strand_id
1 'polypeptide(L)' 'MDTQKSKIPVFLILLDLVGAILVAIGILGALDEGTVGDYLLLAAGLVLMLPLVLYILNRMTGRR' A
#
# COMPACT_ATOMS: atom_id res chain seq x y z
N MET A 1 -4.23 -31.51 12.34
CA MET A 1 -4.42 -30.05 12.50
C MET A 1 -3.67 -29.39 11.35
N ASP A 2 -4.35 -29.14 10.25
CA ASP A 2 -3.76 -28.42 9.12
C ASP A 2 -3.51 -26.98 9.54
N THR A 3 -2.25 -26.65 9.78
CA THR A 3 -1.79 -25.27 9.86
C THR A 3 -2.07 -24.61 8.51
N GLN A 4 -3.26 -24.02 8.36
CA GLN A 4 -3.54 -23.08 7.28
C GLN A 4 -2.60 -21.89 7.46
N LYS A 5 -1.40 -22.00 6.88
CA LYS A 5 -0.53 -20.89 6.53
C LYS A 5 -1.38 -19.98 5.65
N SER A 6 -2.03 -19.00 6.25
CA SER A 6 -2.68 -17.93 5.51
C SER A 6 -1.58 -17.17 4.82
N LYS A 7 -1.40 -17.53 3.55
CA LYS A 7 -0.47 -16.87 2.65
C LYS A 7 -1.09 -15.51 2.37
N ILE A 8 -0.38 -14.45 2.72
CA ILE A 8 -0.71 -13.12 2.24
C ILE A 8 -0.71 -13.22 0.70
N PRO A 9 -1.77 -12.77 0.02
CA PRO A 9 -1.82 -12.81 -1.44
C PRO A 9 -0.62 -12.02 -2.00
N VAL A 10 0.20 -12.67 -2.83
CA VAL A 10 1.38 -12.05 -3.45
C VAL A 10 1.00 -10.77 -4.21
N PHE A 11 -0.19 -10.77 -4.83
CA PHE A 11 -0.76 -9.59 -5.48
C PHE A 11 -0.88 -8.38 -4.55
N LEU A 12 -1.29 -8.56 -3.29
CA LEU A 12 -1.39 -7.44 -2.34
C LEU A 12 -0.02 -6.87 -1.97
N ILE A 13 1.00 -7.72 -1.89
CA ILE A 13 2.38 -7.28 -1.64
C ILE A 13 2.92 -6.49 -2.84
N LEU A 14 2.67 -6.98 -4.06
CA LEU A 14 3.07 -6.27 -5.29
C LEU A 14 2.37 -4.92 -5.40
N LEU A 15 1.07 -4.86 -5.09
CA LEU A 15 0.29 -3.62 -5.11
C LEU A 15 0.84 -2.60 -4.11
N ASP A 16 1.17 -3.05 -2.91
CA ASP A 16 1.78 -2.22 -1.86
C ASP A 16 3.14 -1.67 -2.29
N LEU A 17 3.97 -2.50 -2.93
CA LEU A 17 5.27 -2.10 -3.44
C LEU A 17 5.16 -1.07 -4.58
N VAL A 18 4.19 -1.23 -5.48
CA VAL A 18 3.87 -0.22 -6.51
C VAL A 18 3.41 1.07 -5.85
N GLY A 19 2.54 0.99 -4.84
CA GLY A 19 2.13 2.15 -4.04
C GLY A 19 3.32 2.87 -3.42
N ALA A 20 4.28 2.13 -2.85
CA ALA A 20 5.48 2.68 -2.23
C ALA A 20 6.37 3.43 -3.21
N ILE A 21 6.53 2.89 -4.42
CA ILE A 21 7.28 3.55 -5.48
C ILE A 21 6.59 4.86 -5.88
N LEU A 22 5.26 4.86 -6.04
CA LEU A 22 4.51 6.07 -6.39
C LEU A 22 4.60 7.14 -5.30
N VAL A 23 4.50 6.75 -4.03
CA VAL A 23 4.70 7.66 -2.89
C VAL A 23 6.11 8.23 -2.91
N ALA A 24 7.14 7.41 -3.12
CA ALA A 24 8.53 7.87 -3.17
C ALA A 24 8.75 8.90 -4.29
N ILE A 25 8.24 8.63 -5.50
CA ILE A 25 8.32 9.57 -6.63
C ILE A 25 7.55 10.86 -6.30
N GLY A 26 6.33 10.75 -5.75
CA GLY A 26 5.53 11.91 -5.35
C GLY A 26 6.20 12.75 -4.27
N ILE A 27 6.89 12.14 -3.30
CA ILE A 27 7.67 12.86 -2.28
C ILE A 27 8.84 13.60 -2.94
N LEU A 28 9.60 12.95 -3.82
CA LEU A 28 10.72 13.58 -4.49
C LEU A 28 10.28 14.78 -5.34
N GLY A 29 9.20 14.64 -6.12
CA GLY A 29 8.64 15.76 -6.89
C GLY A 29 8.06 16.86 -6.02
N ALA A 30 7.41 16.50 -4.90
CA ALA A 30 6.87 17.47 -3.96
C ALA A 30 7.95 18.30 -3.24
N LEU A 31 9.14 17.71 -3.05
CA LEU A 31 10.30 18.40 -2.46
C LEU A 31 11.02 19.31 -3.46
N ASP A 32 10.89 19.05 -4.76
CA ASP A 32 11.56 19.81 -5.82
C ASP A 32 10.70 21.00 -6.27
N GLU A 33 9.56 20.73 -6.90
CA GLU A 33 8.67 21.77 -7.45
C GLU A 33 7.32 21.85 -6.73
N GLY A 34 6.83 20.76 -6.14
CA GLY A 34 5.55 20.78 -5.41
C GLY A 34 4.34 20.90 -6.33
N THR A 35 4.31 20.18 -7.45
CA THR A 35 3.20 20.28 -8.41
C THR A 35 1.97 19.50 -7.93
N VAL A 36 0.80 19.83 -8.49
CA VAL A 36 -0.44 19.05 -8.24
C VAL A 36 -0.24 17.58 -8.63
N GLY A 37 0.56 17.29 -9.67
CA GLY A 37 0.87 15.93 -10.08
C GLY A 37 1.58 15.13 -8.99
N ASP A 38 2.51 15.75 -8.27
CA ASP A 38 3.28 15.10 -7.21
C ASP A 38 2.40 14.72 -6.02
N TYR A 39 1.52 15.63 -5.61
CA TYR A 39 0.53 15.37 -4.56
C TYR A 39 -0.49 14.30 -4.98
N LEU A 40 -0.88 14.25 -6.26
CA LEU A 40 -1.74 13.20 -6.79
C LEU A 40 -1.04 11.84 -6.79
N LEU A 41 0.24 11.77 -7.15
CA LEU A 41 1.04 10.55 -7.05
C LEU A 41 1.15 10.07 -5.60
N LEU A 42 1.38 10.99 -4.67
CA LEU A 42 1.42 10.71 -3.23
C LEU A 42 0.10 10.11 -2.75
N ALA A 43 -1.02 10.78 -3.05
CA ALA A 43 -2.35 10.29 -2.68
C ALA A 43 -2.68 8.94 -3.33
N ALA A 44 -2.40 8.78 -4.62
CA ALA A 44 -2.64 7.53 -5.34
C ALA A 44 -1.82 6.37 -4.78
N GLY A 45 -0.53 6.60 -4.49
CA GLY A 45 0.35 5.60 -3.90
C GLY A 45 -0.12 5.16 -2.51
N LEU A 46 -0.56 6.09 -1.66
CA LEU A 46 -1.15 5.77 -0.35
C LEU A 46 -2.44 4.96 -0.48
N VAL A 47 -3.32 5.32 -1.41
CA VAL A 47 -4.56 4.58 -1.68
C VAL A 47 -4.27 3.15 -2.16
N LEU A 48 -3.23 2.96 -2.98
CA LEU A 48 -2.80 1.64 -3.47
C LEU A 48 -2.28 0.71 -2.36
N MET A 49 -1.75 1.26 -1.25
CA MET A 49 -1.31 0.47 -0.09
C MET A 49 -2.48 0.00 0.80
N LEU A 50 -3.63 0.70 0.76
CA LEU A 50 -4.78 0.42 1.65
C LEU A 50 -5.26 -1.03 1.60
N PRO A 51 -5.39 -1.71 0.45
CA PRO A 51 -5.88 -3.08 0.40
C PRO A 51 -5.05 -4.06 1.24
N LEU A 52 -3.71 -3.91 1.25
CA LEU A 52 -2.85 -4.75 2.08
C LEU A 52 -3.06 -4.46 3.57
N VAL A 53 -3.11 -3.19 3.94
CA VAL A 53 -3.36 -2.77 5.33
C VAL A 53 -4.72 -3.29 5.82
N LEU A 54 -5.78 -3.11 5.03
CA LEU A 54 -7.12 -3.61 5.35
C LEU A 54 -7.15 -5.14 5.43
N TYR A 55 -6.45 -5.84 4.55
CA TYR A 55 -6.33 -7.30 4.61
C TYR A 55 -5.70 -7.76 5.93
N ILE A 56 -4.61 -7.12 6.35
CA ILE A 56 -3.93 -7.42 7.61
C ILE A 56 -4.86 -7.11 8.80
N LEU A 57 -5.49 -5.94 8.83
CA LEU A 57 -6.39 -5.51 9.89
C LEU A 57 -7.59 -6.46 10.02
N ASN A 58 -8.26 -6.79 8.91
CA ASN A 58 -9.39 -7.70 8.92
C ASN A 58 -9.01 -9.08 9.49
N ARG A 59 -7.80 -9.54 9.17
CA ARG A 59 -7.28 -10.82 9.69
C ARG A 59 -6.91 -10.77 11.17
N MET A 60 -6.55 -9.60 11.70
CA MET A 60 -6.35 -9.42 13.14
C MET A 60 -7.69 -9.37 13.90
N THR A 61 -8.68 -8.67 13.35
CA THR A 61 -10.00 -8.50 13.96
C THR A 61 -10.81 -9.81 13.94
N GLY A 62 -10.78 -10.57 12.85
CA GLY A 62 -11.48 -11.85 12.71
C GLY A 62 -10.92 -13.02 13.53
N ARG A 63 -9.93 -12.79 14.42
CA ARG A 63 -9.43 -13.79 15.39
C ARG A 63 -10.00 -13.61 16.81
N ARG A 64 -10.97 -12.72 16.99
CA ARG A 64 -11.77 -12.60 18.22
C ARG A 64 -13.08 -13.35 18.05
#